data_AF-A0A1Y1QN95-F1
#
_entry.id   AF-A0A1Y1QN95-F1
#
_cell.length_a   1.000
_cell.length_b   1.000
_cell.length_c   1.000
_cell.angle_alpha   90.00
_cell.angle_beta   90.00
_cell.angle_gamma   90.00
#
_symmetry.space_group_name_H-M   'P 1'
#
loop_
_entity.id
_entity.type
_entity.pdbx_description
1 polymer ?
#
loop_
_entity_poly.entity_id
_entity_poly.type
_entity_poly.pdbx_seq_one_letter_code
_entity_poly.pdbx_strand_id
1 'polypeptide(L)'
;MWLLEGVRLTDDEQLAWMSQEIAALLVKHLPEGKSVALSGEIARLRSQTCVQIFGSNADGMAVFSINAVLRHPPPRQLNVKCVTNNND
;
A
#
# COMPACT_ATOMS: atom_id res chain seq x y z
N MET A 1 -26.01 -11.87 -6.59
CA MET A 1 -24.98 -12.60 -7.37
C MET A 1 -24.47 -11.61 -8.40
N TRP A 2 -23.33 -10.96 -8.13
CA TRP A 2 -22.70 -10.02 -9.05
C TRP A 2 -21.38 -10.63 -9.51
N LEU A 3 -21.31 -10.83 -10.83
CA LEU A 3 -20.14 -11.25 -11.58
C LEU A 3 -19.14 -10.10 -11.59
N LEU A 4 -17.96 -10.33 -11.02
CA LEU A 4 -16.75 -9.61 -11.41
C LEU A 4 -15.81 -10.64 -12.03
N GLU A 5 -16.13 -11.00 -13.27
CA GLU A 5 -15.08 -11.40 -14.23
C GLU A 5 -14.23 -10.15 -14.47
N GLY A 6 -13.07 -10.07 -13.83
CA GLY A 6 -12.27 -8.85 -13.86
C GLY A 6 -10.87 -9.09 -13.35
N VAL A 7 -10.02 -9.51 -14.27
CA VAL A 7 -8.55 -9.57 -14.18
C VAL A 7 -8.01 -10.55 -13.13
N ARG A 8 -7.49 -11.68 -13.61
CA ARG A 8 -6.49 -12.46 -12.86
C ARG A 8 -5.19 -11.66 -12.80
N LEU A 9 -5.17 -10.55 -12.05
CA LEU A 9 -3.90 -10.00 -11.59
C LEU A 9 -3.33 -11.03 -10.64
N THR A 10 -2.10 -11.46 -10.88
CA THR A 10 -1.39 -12.26 -9.88
C THR A 10 -1.36 -11.45 -8.57
N ASP A 11 -1.49 -12.10 -7.40
CA ASP A 11 -1.69 -11.40 -6.12
C ASP A 11 -0.65 -10.28 -5.87
N ASP A 12 0.55 -10.45 -6.42
CA ASP A 12 1.64 -9.49 -6.41
C ASP A 12 1.36 -8.19 -7.20
N GLU A 13 0.79 -8.32 -8.41
CA GLU A 13 0.42 -7.17 -9.25
C GLU A 13 -0.76 -6.43 -8.65
N GLN A 14 -1.69 -7.16 -8.02
CA GLN A 14 -2.80 -6.56 -7.30
C GLN A 14 -2.30 -5.75 -6.10
N LEU A 15 -1.35 -6.28 -5.33
CA LEU A 15 -0.73 -5.57 -4.20
C LEU A 15 -0.06 -4.27 -4.65
N ALA A 16 0.68 -4.32 -5.76
CA ALA A 16 1.36 -3.16 -6.33
C ALA A 16 0.36 -2.09 -6.79
N TRP A 17 -0.66 -2.50 -7.53
CA TRP A 17 -1.72 -1.61 -8.02
C TRP A 17 -2.47 -0.93 -6.86
N MET A 18 -2.90 -1.70 -5.86
CA MET A 18 -3.57 -1.15 -4.68
C MET A 18 -2.68 -0.15 -3.92
N SER A 19 -1.39 -0.46 -3.78
CA SER A 19 -0.45 0.44 -3.12
C SER A 19 -0.30 1.76 -3.88
N GLN A 20 -0.26 1.72 -5.22
CA GLN A 20 -0.21 2.91 -6.06
C GLN A 20 -1.48 3.75 -5.96
N GLU A 21 -2.66 3.13 -5.96
CA GLU A 21 -3.94 3.84 -5.78
C GLU A 21 -4.00 4.57 -4.44
N ILE A 22 -3.54 3.92 -3.36
CA ILE A 22 -3.45 4.57 -2.04
C ILE A 22 -2.46 5.75 -2.09
N ALA A 23 -1.30 5.59 -2.73
CA ALA A 23 -0.32 6.67 -2.85
C ALA A 23 -0.90 7.88 -3.60
N ALA A 24 -1.60 7.65 -4.70
CA ALA A 24 -2.27 8.70 -5.47
C ALA A 24 -3.35 9.42 -4.66
N LEU A 25 -4.12 8.68 -3.85
CA LEU A 25 -5.09 9.26 -2.94
C LEU A 25 -4.43 10.13 -1.87
N LEU A 26 -3.33 9.66 -1.26
CA LEU A 26 -2.60 10.44 -0.27
C LEU A 26 -2.11 11.77 -0.86
N VAL A 27 -1.59 11.77 -2.08
CA VAL A 27 -1.16 13.00 -2.76
C VAL A 27 -2.31 14.00 -2.91
N LYS A 28 -3.52 13.55 -3.26
CA LYS A 28 -4.70 14.42 -3.41
C LYS A 28 -5.14 15.09 -2.10
N HIS A 29 -4.81 14.49 -0.96
CA HIS A 29 -5.17 15.01 0.35
C HIS A 29 -4.06 15.85 1.00
N LEU A 30 -2.94 16.06 0.31
CA LEU A 30 -1.91 16.97 0.79
C LEU A 30 -2.36 18.44 0.65
N PRO A 31 -1.87 19.34 1.52
CA PRO A 31 -2.16 20.77 1.41
C PRO A 31 -1.80 21.32 0.03
N GLU A 32 -2.63 22.23 -0.49
CA GLU A 32 -2.39 22.90 -1.77
C GLU A 32 -0.98 23.49 -1.86
N GLY A 33 -0.34 23.31 -3.03
CA GLY A 33 1.02 23.81 -3.29
C GLY A 33 2.16 22.83 -3.00
N LYS A 34 1.89 21.66 -2.39
CA LYS A 34 2.90 20.62 -2.20
C LYS A 34 2.91 19.64 -3.38
N SER A 35 3.76 19.92 -4.37
CA SER A 35 4.07 18.93 -5.40
C SER A 35 4.79 17.75 -4.76
N VAL A 36 4.27 16.54 -4.97
CA VAL A 36 4.87 15.30 -4.46
C VAL A 36 5.17 14.36 -5.62
N ALA A 37 6.44 13.98 -5.73
CA ALA A 37 6.89 12.92 -6.61
C ALA A 37 6.70 11.57 -5.92
N LEU A 38 6.19 10.59 -6.66
CA LEU A 38 6.07 9.22 -6.20
C LEU A 38 7.17 8.36 -6.81
N SER A 39 7.84 7.57 -5.98
CA SER A 39 8.72 6.48 -6.41
C SER A 39 8.29 5.19 -5.72
N GLY A 40 8.53 4.05 -6.33
CA GLY A 40 8.16 2.78 -5.73
C GLY A 40 8.96 1.61 -6.26
N GLU A 41 9.08 0.60 -5.41
CA GLU A 41 9.79 -0.64 -5.65
C GLU A 41 8.92 -1.84 -5.28
N ILE A 42 9.07 -2.92 -6.05
CA ILE A 42 8.41 -4.19 -5.80
C ILE A 42 9.50 -5.25 -5.70
N ALA A 43 9.59 -5.91 -4.54
CA ALA A 43 10.53 -6.98 -4.30
C ALA A 43 9.77 -8.29 -4.09
N ARG A 44 10.03 -9.28 -4.96
CA ARG A 44 9.52 -10.65 -4.81
C ARG A 44 10.56 -11.51 -4.11
N LEU A 45 10.19 -12.06 -2.96
CA LEU A 45 10.97 -13.03 -2.20
C LEU A 45 10.23 -14.39 -2.24
N ARG A 46 10.93 -15.48 -1.92
CA ARG A 46 10.37 -16.85 -2.01
C ARG A 46 9.06 -17.04 -1.24
N SER A 47 8.87 -16.34 -0.14
CA SER A 47 7.72 -16.48 0.76
C SER A 47 6.91 -15.20 0.93
N GLN A 48 7.25 -14.12 0.22
CA GLN A 48 6.53 -12.85 0.34
C GLN A 48 6.81 -11.92 -0.83
N THR A 49 5.85 -11.05 -1.11
CA THR A 49 5.98 -9.92 -2.01
C THR A 49 5.90 -8.65 -1.19
N CYS A 50 6.89 -7.78 -1.35
CA CYS A 50 6.97 -6.50 -0.68
C CYS A 50 6.78 -5.39 -1.72
N VAL A 51 5.95 -4.41 -1.39
CA VAL A 51 5.78 -3.18 -2.17
C VAL A 51 6.12 -2.02 -1.25
N GLN A 52 6.99 -1.13 -1.73
CA GLN A 52 7.34 0.09 -1.04
C GLN A 52 7.13 1.28 -1.96
N ILE A 53 6.42 2.29 -1.49
CA ILE A 53 6.20 3.54 -2.22
C ILE A 53 6.63 4.70 -1.33
N PHE A 54 7.31 5.67 -1.90
CA PHE A 54 7.73 6.90 -1.25
C PHE A 54 7.11 8.09 -1.95
N GLY A 55 6.59 9.03 -1.16
CA GLY A 55 6.25 10.37 -1.62
C GLY A 55 7.29 11.36 -1.14
N SER A 56 7.92 12.10 -2.03
CA SER A 56 8.88 13.17 -1.71
C SER A 56 8.44 14.52 -2.29
N ASN A 57 8.75 15.61 -1.60
CA ASN A 57 8.47 16.96 -2.11
C ASN A 57 9.55 17.40 -3.13
N ALA A 58 9.40 18.61 -3.67
CA ALA A 58 10.37 19.19 -4.62
C ALA A 58 11.80 19.35 -4.06
N ASP A 59 11.95 19.45 -2.74
CA ASP A 59 13.26 19.53 -2.06
C ASP A 59 13.87 18.13 -1.81
N GLY A 60 13.19 17.06 -2.22
CA GLY A 60 13.59 15.68 -1.97
C GLY A 60 13.30 15.20 -0.55
N MET A 61 12.57 15.96 0.27
CA MET A 61 12.18 15.55 1.62
C MET A 61 11.02 14.55 1.56
N ALA A 62 11.13 13.48 2.35
CA ALA A 62 10.09 12.47 2.47
C ALA A 62 8.83 13.07 3.12
N VAL A 63 7.68 12.91 2.44
CA VAL A 63 6.36 13.34 2.92
C VAL A 63 5.61 12.15 3.52
N PHE A 64 5.63 11.00 2.84
CA PHE A 64 5.03 9.77 3.31
C PHE A 64 5.73 8.55 2.70
N SER A 65 5.47 7.39 3.29
CA SER A 65 5.81 6.10 2.68
C SER A 65 4.69 5.09 2.90
N ILE A 66 4.54 4.17 1.97
CA ILE A 66 3.66 3.02 2.05
C ILE A 66 4.54 1.78 1.99
N ASN A 67 4.32 0.84 2.91
CA ASN A 67 4.95 -0.47 2.90
C ASN A 67 3.85 -1.52 3.02
N ALA A 68 3.78 -2.40 2.03
CA ALA A 68 2.83 -3.50 1.99
C ALA A 68 3.57 -4.82 1.77
N VAL A 69 3.20 -5.84 2.55
CA VAL A 69 3.78 -7.18 2.44
C VAL A 69 2.67 -8.19 2.30
N LEU A 70 2.69 -8.94 1.21
CA LEU A 70 1.87 -10.11 1.00
C LEU A 70 2.71 -11.36 1.27
N ARG A 71 2.25 -12.25 2.14
CA ARG A 71 2.96 -13.49 2.49
C ARG A 71 2.36 -14.68 1.74
N HIS A 72 3.24 -15.59 1.30
CA HIS A 72 2.92 -16.79 0.54
C HIS A 72 3.42 -18.04 1.28
N PRO A 73 2.55 -19.00 1.66
CA PRO A 73 1.09 -18.92 1.61
C PRO A 73 0.54 -17.91 2.63
N PRO A 74 -0.70 -17.42 2.46
CA PRO A 74 -1.34 -16.54 3.42
C PRO A 74 -1.37 -17.19 4.82
N PRO A 75 -1.21 -16.41 5.89
CA PRO A 75 -1.20 -16.94 7.25
C PRO A 75 -2.53 -17.64 7.55
N ARG A 76 -2.45 -18.88 8.05
CA ARG A 76 -3.63 -19.71 8.34
C ARG A 76 -4.50 -19.19 9.49
N GLN A 77 -3.97 -18.28 10.31
CA GLN A 77 -4.67 -17.67 11.44
C GLN A 77 -4.41 -16.16 11.43
N LEU A 78 -5.46 -15.38 11.15
CA LEU A 78 -5.42 -13.91 11.22
C LEU A 78 -5.84 -13.50 12.63
N ASN A 79 -4.89 -13.06 13.45
CA ASN A 79 -5.17 -12.68 14.83
C ASN A 79 -5.43 -11.17 14.91
N VAL A 80 -6.65 -10.75 14.54
CA VAL A 80 -7.05 -9.34 14.59
C VAL A 80 -7.49 -9.01 16.02
N LYS A 81 -6.71 -8.20 16.72
CA LYS A 81 -7.09 -7.64 18.02
C LYS A 81 -7.50 -6.19 17.82
N CYS A 82 -8.79 -5.89 18.03
CA CYS A 82 -9.27 -4.52 18.17
C CYS A 82 -9.12 -4.11 19.64
N VAL A 83 -8.33 -3.07 19.90
CA VAL A 83 -8.18 -2.50 21.25
C VAL A 83 -8.72 -1.08 21.19
N THR A 84 -9.84 -0.85 21.86
CA THR A 84 -10.37 0.49 22.13
C THR A 84 -9.90 0.91 23.51
N ASN A 85 -9.03 1.91 23.56
CA ASN A 85 -8.71 2.60 24.82
C ASN A 85 -9.85 3.57 25.10
N ASN A 86 -10.80 3.16 25.94
CA ASN A 86 -11.66 4.10 26.63
C ASN A 86 -10.79 4.76 27.70
N ASN A 87 -10.22 5.92 27.38
CA ASN A 87 -9.74 6.83 28.41
C ASN A 87 -10.97 7.50 29.04
N ASP A 88 -11.45 6.93 30.14
CA ASP A 88 -12.22 7.68 31.15
C ASP A 88 -11.27 8.60 31.94
#